data_AF-A0A2V8MNP1-F1
#
_entry.id   AF-A0A2V8MNP1-F1
#
_cell.length_a   1.000
_cell.length_b   1.000
_cell.length_c   1.000
_cell.angle_alpha   90.00
_cell.angle_beta   90.00
_cell.angle_gamma   90.00
#
_symmetry.space_group_name_H-M   'P 1'
#
loop_
_entity.id
_entity.type
_entity.pdbx_description
1 polymer ?
#
loop_
_entity_poly.entity_id
_entity_poly.type
_entity_poly.pdbx_seq_one_letter_code
_entity_poly.pdbx_strand_id
1 'polypeptide(L)'
;MFRKAIETFPDSATAYLNLGTAQSKLGQHKAAADTFQKILSLNVSDSFLVSWNLAQEYQHLGDSEASRRHQIVYLQNIDVALREALETNLE
;
A
#
# COMPACT_ATOMS: atom_id res chain seq x y z
N MET A 1 10.10 16.70 5.47
CA MET A 1 8.82 17.33 5.07
C MET A 1 7.59 16.45 5.36
N PHE A 2 7.65 15.11 5.21
CA PHE A 2 6.46 14.24 5.42
C PHE A 2 5.98 14.10 6.88
N ARG A 3 6.88 14.05 7.88
CA ARG A 3 6.47 14.00 9.31
C ARG A 3 5.55 15.16 9.70
N LYS A 4 5.86 16.37 9.25
CA LYS A 4 5.05 17.57 9.50
C LYS A 4 3.69 17.52 8.79
N ALA A 5 3.63 16.89 7.61
CA ALA A 5 2.38 16.66 6.90
C ALA A 5 1.47 15.66 7.64
N ILE A 6 2.04 14.61 8.23
CA ILE A 6 1.31 13.63 9.07
C ILE A 6 0.81 14.28 10.37
N GLU A 7 1.60 15.19 10.97
CA GLU A 7 1.18 15.96 12.15
C GLU A 7 0.02 16.93 11.84
N THR A 8 -0.08 17.42 10.60
CA THR A 8 -1.11 18.39 10.20
C THR A 8 -2.35 17.71 9.62
N PHE A 9 -2.20 16.55 8.98
CA PHE A 9 -3.28 15.74 8.38
C PHE A 9 -3.05 14.25 8.70
N PRO A 10 -3.39 13.81 9.92
CA PRO A 10 -3.11 12.46 10.40
C PRO A 10 -3.89 11.35 9.66
N ASP A 11 -4.86 11.71 8.82
CA ASP A 11 -5.66 10.78 8.01
C ASP A 11 -5.29 10.83 6.52
N SER A 12 -4.22 11.56 6.15
CA SER A 12 -3.80 11.64 4.75
C SER A 12 -3.08 10.37 4.33
N ALA A 13 -3.82 9.44 3.71
CA ALA A 13 -3.30 8.24 3.06
C ALA A 13 -2.07 8.54 2.17
N THR A 14 -2.14 9.65 1.41
CA THR A 14 -1.07 10.14 0.54
C THR A 14 0.20 10.51 1.31
N ALA A 15 0.08 11.13 2.48
CA ALA A 15 1.24 11.49 3.30
C ALA A 15 1.97 10.24 3.82
N TYR A 16 1.24 9.23 4.28
CA TYR A 16 1.80 7.95 4.69
C TYR A 16 2.39 7.17 3.52
N LEU A 17 1.74 7.18 2.36
CA LEU A 17 2.26 6.52 1.15
C LEU A 17 3.62 7.11 0.75
N ASN A 18 3.74 8.43 0.76
CA ASN A 18 4.99 9.11 0.48
C ASN A 18 6.07 8.82 1.53
N LEU A 19 5.70 8.78 2.81
CA LEU A 19 6.62 8.42 3.89
C LEU A 19 7.12 6.97 3.73
N GLY A 20 6.23 6.01 3.55
CA GLY A 20 6.58 4.60 3.38
C GLY A 20 7.46 4.37 2.15
N THR A 21 7.15 5.05 1.04
CA THR A 21 7.98 5.02 -0.17
C THR A 21 9.38 5.60 0.08
N ALA A 22 9.48 6.69 0.84
CA ALA A 22 10.77 7.27 1.19
C ALA A 22 11.57 6.33 2.11
N GLN A 23 10.94 5.70 3.10
CA GLN A 23 11.57 4.71 3.98
C GLN A 23 12.05 3.47 3.21
N SER A 24 11.23 2.96 2.29
CA SER A 24 11.57 1.85 1.39
C SER A 24 12.83 2.15 0.58
N LYS A 25 12.88 3.32 -0.07
CA LYS A 25 14.05 3.77 -0.83
C LYS A 25 15.31 3.98 0.02
N LEU A 26 15.16 4.20 1.32
CA LEU A 26 16.25 4.30 2.29
C LEU A 26 16.66 2.93 2.88
N GLY A 27 16.06 1.83 2.42
CA GLY A 27 16.31 0.48 2.94
C GLY A 27 15.70 0.22 4.32
N GLN A 28 14.84 1.11 4.82
CA GLN A 28 14.19 1.00 6.12
C GLN A 28 12.92 0.15 6.02
N HIS A 29 13.06 -1.08 5.51
CA HIS A 29 11.94 -1.93 5.08
C HIS A 29 10.91 -2.19 6.18
N LYS A 30 11.35 -2.41 7.42
CA LYS A 30 10.44 -2.57 8.55
C LYS A 30 9.62 -1.31 8.82
N ALA A 31 10.26 -0.15 8.84
CA ALA A 31 9.57 1.12 9.06
C ALA A 31 8.62 1.48 7.90
N ALA A 32 8.99 1.12 6.66
CA ALA A 32 8.15 1.25 5.49
C ALA A 32 6.89 0.38 5.62
N ALA A 33 7.06 -0.90 5.99
CA ALA A 33 5.94 -1.83 6.21
C ALA A 33 4.99 -1.31 7.30
N ASP A 34 5.51 -0.91 8.47
CA ASP A 34 4.70 -0.34 9.55
C ASP A 34 3.92 0.91 9.10
N THR A 35 4.53 1.74 8.25
CA THR A 35 3.91 2.95 7.71
C THR A 35 2.81 2.62 6.71
N PHE A 36 3.03 1.64 5.83
CA PHE A 36 2.01 1.18 4.88
C PHE A 36 0.83 0.49 5.58
N GLN A 37 1.07 -0.27 6.66
CA GLN A 37 -0.01 -0.88 7.46
C GLN A 37 -0.94 0.16 8.11
N LYS A 38 -0.41 1.33 8.48
CA LYS A 38 -1.26 2.43 8.96
C LYS A 38 -2.24 2.90 7.89
N ILE A 39 -1.86 2.91 6.62
CA ILE A 39 -2.77 3.28 5.51
C ILE A 39 -3.94 2.30 5.42
N LEU A 40 -3.68 1.00 5.58
CA LEU A 40 -4.75 -0.01 5.61
C LEU A 40 -5.73 0.21 6.77
N SER A 41 -5.24 0.72 7.90
CA SER A 41 -6.07 1.01 9.08
C SER A 41 -6.97 2.25 8.90
N LEU A 42 -6.69 3.10 7.90
CA LEU A 42 -7.46 4.30 7.59
C LEU A 42 -8.63 4.03 6.62
N ASN A 43 -8.92 2.76 6.27
CA ASN A 43 -10.01 2.36 5.36
C ASN A 43 -10.05 3.11 4.02
N VAL A 44 -8.87 3.32 3.42
CA VAL A 44 -8.74 4.08 2.16
C VAL A 44 -9.05 3.16 0.97
N SER A 45 -9.82 3.64 -0.01
CA SER A 45 -10.21 2.89 -1.22
C SER A 45 -9.02 2.34 -2.02
N ASP A 46 -7.87 3.02 -2.00
CA ASP A 46 -6.67 2.67 -2.78
C ASP A 46 -5.77 1.62 -2.07
N SER A 47 -6.37 0.85 -1.16
CA SER A 47 -5.72 -0.20 -0.34
C SER A 47 -4.92 -1.24 -1.17
N PHE A 48 -5.27 -1.42 -2.45
CA PHE A 48 -4.55 -2.35 -3.34
C PHE A 48 -3.13 -1.87 -3.68
N LEU A 49 -2.91 -0.57 -3.94
CA LEU A 49 -1.57 -0.02 -4.19
C LEU A 49 -0.64 -0.18 -2.98
N VAL A 50 -1.22 -0.06 -1.78
CA VAL A 50 -0.52 -0.28 -0.51
C VAL A 50 -0.12 -1.75 -0.36
N SER A 51 -0.98 -2.68 -0.79
CA SER A 51 -0.70 -4.11 -0.75
C SER A 51 0.48 -4.50 -1.65
N TRP A 52 0.62 -3.88 -2.83
CA TRP A 52 1.83 -4.07 -3.65
C TRP A 52 3.10 -3.66 -2.89
N ASN A 53 3.12 -2.45 -2.30
CA ASN A 53 4.29 -1.97 -1.57
C ASN A 53 4.61 -2.85 -0.35
N LEU A 54 3.60 -3.26 0.43
CA LEU A 54 3.78 -4.19 1.55
C LEU A 54 4.38 -5.52 1.11
N ALA A 55 3.91 -6.08 -0.01
CA ALA A 55 4.46 -7.31 -0.55
C ALA A 55 5.96 -7.20 -0.81
N GLN A 56 6.41 -6.07 -1.39
CA GLN A 56 7.82 -5.81 -1.65
C GLN A 56 8.62 -5.62 -0.35
N GLU A 57 8.11 -4.86 0.61
CA GLU A 57 8.80 -4.70 1.90
C GLU A 57 8.96 -6.04 2.63
N TYR A 58 7.95 -6.91 2.59
CA TYR A 58 8.05 -8.25 3.18
C TYR A 58 9.02 -9.17 2.45
N GLN A 59 9.22 -9.02 1.13
CA GLN A 59 10.31 -9.73 0.43
C GLN A 59 11.67 -9.30 0.95
N HIS A 60 11.89 -7.99 1.12
CA HIS A 60 13.14 -7.46 1.65
C HIS A 60 13.40 -7.88 3.11
N LEU A 61 12.34 -8.07 3.89
CA LEU A 61 12.42 -8.58 5.27
C LEU A 61 12.56 -10.11 5.35
N GLY A 62 12.43 -10.83 4.23
CA GLY A 62 12.46 -12.30 4.19
C GLY A 62 11.16 -12.99 4.63
N ASP A 63 10.10 -12.22 4.91
CA ASP A 63 8.78 -12.75 5.26
C ASP A 63 7.99 -13.10 3.99
N SER A 64 8.31 -14.27 3.43
CA SER A 64 7.72 -14.75 2.18
C SER A 64 6.21 -15.03 2.30
N GLU A 65 5.73 -15.33 3.51
CA GLU A 65 4.31 -15.61 3.74
C GLU A 65 3.51 -14.31 3.71
N ALA A 66 3.94 -13.28 4.46
CA ALA A 66 3.30 -11.98 4.44
C ALA A 66 3.35 -11.34 3.05
N SER A 67 4.49 -11.47 2.36
CA SER A 67 4.61 -11.01 0.97
C SER A 67 3.55 -11.64 0.06
N ARG A 68 3.44 -12.98 0.08
CA ARG A 68 2.46 -13.71 -0.75
C ARG A 68 1.02 -13.29 -0.45
N ARG A 69 0.67 -13.12 0.83
CA ARG A 69 -0.68 -12.66 1.22
C ARG A 69 -1.01 -11.32 0.56
N HIS A 70 -0.09 -10.36 0.63
CA HIS A 70 -0.32 -9.03 0.04
C HIS A 70 -0.31 -9.03 -1.49
N GLN A 71 0.47 -9.92 -2.14
CA GLN A 71 0.39 -10.11 -3.59
C GLN A 71 -0.99 -10.62 -4.04
N ILE A 72 -1.57 -11.57 -3.30
CA ILE A 72 -2.91 -12.09 -3.60
C ILE A 72 -3.96 -10.97 -3.51
N VAL A 73 -3.90 -10.17 -2.44
CA VAL A 73 -4.82 -9.03 -2.26
C VAL A 73 -4.68 -8.03 -3.42
N TYR A 74 -3.46 -7.70 -3.81
CA TYR A 74 -3.21 -6.81 -4.95
C TYR A 74 -3.81 -7.35 -6.26
N LEU A 75 -3.58 -8.63 -6.58
CA LEU A 75 -4.07 -9.26 -7.81
C LEU A 75 -5.61 -9.37 -7.84
N GLN A 76 -6.24 -9.72 -6.71
CA GLN A 76 -7.70 -9.80 -6.61
C GLN A 76 -8.36 -8.44 -6.89
N ASN A 77 -7.79 -7.36 -6.36
CA ASN A 77 -8.36 -6.02 -6.56
C ASN A 77 -8.19 -5.51 -8.00
N ILE A 78 -7.08 -5.83 -8.66
CA ILE A 78 -6.90 -5.48 -10.09
C ILE A 78 -7.89 -6.24 -10.97
N ASP A 79 -8.11 -7.54 -10.71
CA ASP A 79 -9.08 -8.33 -11.48
C ASP A 79 -10.51 -7.77 -11.33
N VAL A 80 -10.92 -7.37 -10.11
CA VAL A 80 -12.21 -6.73 -9.88
C VAL A 80 -12.32 -5.40 -10.63
N ALA A 81 -11.34 -4.51 -10.49
CA ALA A 81 -11.35 -3.21 -11.16
C ALA A 81 -11.36 -3.34 -12.71
N LEU A 82 -10.66 -4.35 -13.25
CA LEU A 82 -10.67 -4.64 -14.68
C LEU A 82 -12.05 -5.11 -15.16
N ARG A 83 -12.71 -5.98 -14.40
CA ARG A 83 -14.06 -6.47 -14.74
C ARG A 83 -15.08 -5.32 -14.77
N GLU A 84 -15.11 -4.49 -13.73
CA GLU A 84 -16.00 -3.32 -13.66
C GLU A 84 -15.77 -2.35 -14.85
N ALA A 85 -14.51 -2.12 -15.22
CA ALA A 85 -14.17 -1.28 -16.37
C ALA A 85 -14.62 -1.88 -17.71
N LEU A 86 -14.61 -3.20 -17.85
CA LEU A 86 -15.09 -3.87 -19.07
C LEU A 86 -16.61 -3.87 -19.17
N GLU A 87 -17.31 -4.05 -18.06
CA GLU A 87 -18.78 -4.02 -18.00
C GLU A 87 -19.35 -2.63 -18.31
N THR A 88 -18.71 -1.58 -17.81
CA THR A 88 -19.13 -0.18 -18.03
C THR A 88 -18.87 0.35 -19.44
N ASN A 89 -17.99 -0.28 -20.22
CA ASN A 89 -17.72 0.10 -21.62
C ASN A 89 -18.63 -0.62 -22.65
N LEU A 90 -19.57 -1.45 -22.18
CA LEU A 90 -20.52 -2.20 -23.01
C LEU A 90 -21.93 -1.61 -23.03
N GLU A 91 -22.17 -0.47 -22.35
CA GLU A 91 -23.38 0.35 -22.40
C GLU A 91 -23.21 1.58 -23.31
#